data_AF-A0A8H5QMN0-F1
#
_entry.id   AF-A0A8H5QMN0-F1
#
_cell.length_a   1.000
_cell.length_b   1.000
_cell.length_c   1.000
_cell.angle_alpha   90.00
_cell.angle_beta   90.00
_cell.angle_gamma   90.00
#
_symmetry.space_group_name_H-M   'P 1'
#
loop_
_entity.id
_entity.type
_entity.pdbx_description
1 polymer ?
#
loop_
_entity_poly.entity_id
_entity_poly.type
_entity_poly.pdbx_seq_one_letter_code
_entity_poly.pdbx_strand_id
1 'polypeptide(L)'
;MVTDVFAFLGSGPDSKVSSFWLASQCRKVQRSKEVLKLHQKHGDFVQIAPNHVSINNPDAIQQIYGHKTGFIKGPFYDAFHQVTPVVFNTRNVSEHTRKRKYINPAFSARALSDFEPYMDAEIFGWKRQLLKISNGSNPRVDFSVWTNYLAFDVIASFAFGEPFGFVKKGEDEYGLIEIIDTRGEFMNALGSLSPFLRSVMGYNPLDSFWKNGFQASAGLAKIGKEAFEKRKVSADNNRKDLLSFLFNAKDPETKRPIPEDEIIAESISFIVGGSDTTSSTMTNFIDFVSRDADLQNRIQDEIDMIFPGEPSDDWVPSEKELNELP
;
A
#
# COMPACT_ATOMS: atom_id res chain seq x y z
N MET A 1 32.87 27.77 3.48
CA MET A 1 32.09 28.40 4.55
C MET A 1 30.68 27.81 4.58
N VAL A 2 30.58 26.47 4.63
CA VAL A 2 29.32 25.68 4.74
C VAL A 2 29.62 24.43 5.57
N THR A 3 30.20 24.63 6.76
CA THR A 3 30.60 23.53 7.65
C THR A 3 30.09 23.69 9.08
N ASP A 4 29.40 24.80 9.42
CA ASP A 4 29.01 25.13 10.80
C ASP A 4 27.52 25.48 10.97
N VAL A 5 26.59 24.73 10.36
CA VAL A 5 25.13 24.95 10.57
C VAL A 5 24.39 23.73 11.14
N PHE A 6 25.03 22.55 11.26
CA PHE A 6 24.34 21.34 11.71
C PHE A 6 24.72 20.92 13.13
N ALA A 7 24.48 21.81 14.11
CA ALA A 7 24.42 21.41 15.51
C ALA A 7 23.10 20.66 15.77
N PHE A 8 22.98 19.42 15.29
CA PHE A 8 21.82 18.57 15.57
C PHE A 8 21.81 18.20 17.05
N LEU A 9 20.99 18.90 17.83
CA LEU A 9 20.55 18.46 19.14
C LEU A 9 19.53 17.34 18.92
N GLY A 10 20.00 16.08 18.92
CA GLY A 10 19.16 14.89 19.00
C GLY A 10 18.03 15.09 20.00
N SER A 11 16.82 14.89 19.50
CA SER A 11 15.59 15.43 20.05
C SER A 11 14.73 14.35 20.72
N GLY A 12 14.99 13.07 20.42
CA GLY A 12 14.49 11.93 21.20
C GLY A 12 15.51 11.48 22.26
N PRO A 13 15.08 10.85 23.37
CA PRO A 13 16.01 10.21 24.29
C PRO A 13 16.89 9.22 23.51
N ASP A 14 18.20 9.43 23.56
CA ASP A 14 19.24 8.64 22.90
C ASP A 14 19.27 8.65 21.35
N SER A 15 18.51 9.53 20.67
CA SER A 15 18.45 9.55 19.19
C SER A 15 19.79 9.88 18.51
N LYS A 16 20.75 10.48 19.25
CA LYS A 16 22.13 10.70 18.78
C LYS A 16 22.96 9.43 18.73
N VAL A 17 22.64 8.45 19.57
CA VAL A 17 23.51 7.29 19.86
C VAL A 17 22.88 5.98 19.40
N SER A 18 21.54 5.91 19.34
CA SER A 18 20.83 4.68 18.99
C SER A 18 19.54 4.92 18.21
N SER A 19 19.19 3.94 17.36
CA SER A 19 17.91 3.88 16.66
C SER A 19 16.82 3.14 17.45
N PHE A 20 17.12 2.66 18.67
CA PHE A 20 16.16 1.96 19.52
C PHE A 20 14.94 2.79 19.87
N TRP A 21 15.11 4.10 20.13
CA TRP A 21 13.97 4.97 20.40
C TRP A 21 12.96 4.94 19.26
N LEU A 22 13.42 5.14 18.02
CA LEU A 22 12.55 5.15 16.84
C LEU A 22 11.89 3.79 16.62
N ALA A 23 12.67 2.70 16.70
CA ALA A 23 12.13 1.34 16.59
C ALA A 23 11.09 1.03 17.69
N SER A 24 11.29 1.53 18.91
CA SER A 24 10.31 1.43 20.01
C SER A 24 9.03 2.20 19.71
N GLN A 25 9.12 3.41 19.15
CA GLN A 25 7.93 4.17 18.75
C GLN A 25 7.17 3.50 17.60
N CYS A 26 7.89 2.90 16.63
CA CYS A 26 7.27 2.09 15.58
C CYS A 26 6.53 0.88 16.14
N ARG A 27 7.17 0.13 17.05
CA ARG A 27 6.56 -1.03 17.72
C ARG A 27 5.30 -0.66 18.53
N LYS A 28 5.24 0.57 19.06
CA LYS A 28 4.07 1.10 19.78
C LYS A 28 3.03 1.74 18.87
N VAL A 29 3.27 1.79 17.55
CA VAL A 29 2.41 2.48 16.58
C VAL A 29 2.23 3.97 16.93
N GLN A 30 3.27 4.61 17.51
CA GLN A 30 3.25 6.01 17.93
C GLN A 30 4.23 6.89 17.14
N ARG A 31 4.92 6.34 16.12
CA ARG A 31 5.98 7.06 15.37
C ARG A 31 5.51 8.45 14.91
N SER A 32 4.40 8.53 14.17
CA SER A 32 3.93 9.81 13.60
C SER A 32 3.61 10.84 14.69
N LYS A 33 2.94 10.41 15.77
CA LYS A 33 2.58 11.26 16.91
C LYS A 33 3.81 11.80 17.64
N GLU A 34 4.78 10.93 17.96
CA GLU A 34 5.97 11.36 18.71
C GLU A 34 6.90 12.21 17.84
N VAL A 35 7.07 11.89 16.55
CA VAL A 35 7.84 12.71 15.61
C VAL A 35 7.20 14.09 15.44
N LEU A 36 5.86 14.18 15.38
CA LEU A 36 5.16 15.46 15.36
C LEU A 36 5.46 16.30 16.61
N LYS A 37 5.42 15.72 17.81
CA LYS A 37 5.79 16.44 19.05
C LYS A 37 7.23 16.96 19.00
N LEU A 38 8.15 16.19 18.43
CA LEU A 38 9.53 16.64 18.27
C LEU A 38 9.62 17.83 17.32
N HIS A 39 8.89 17.81 16.19
CA HIS A 39 8.83 18.97 15.29
C HIS A 39 8.19 20.19 15.95
N GLN A 40 7.12 20.02 16.72
CA GLN A 40 6.49 21.11 17.48
C GLN A 40 7.45 21.75 18.50
N LYS A 41 8.38 20.96 19.06
CA LYS A 41 9.35 21.43 20.07
C LYS A 41 10.64 21.99 19.48
N HIS A 42 11.12 21.41 18.38
CA HIS A 42 12.46 21.64 17.85
C HIS A 42 12.48 22.27 16.45
N GLY A 43 11.32 22.45 15.83
CA GLY A 43 11.17 23.05 14.49
C GLY A 43 11.27 22.02 13.37
N ASP A 44 11.61 22.52 12.19
CA ASP A 44 11.49 21.79 10.92
C ASP A 44 12.46 20.61 10.78
N PHE A 45 13.59 20.60 11.48
CA PHE A 45 14.65 19.61 11.32
C PHE A 45 14.91 18.89 12.62
N VAL A 46 14.64 17.58 12.64
CA VAL A 46 14.63 16.77 13.87
C VAL A 46 15.42 15.49 13.64
N GLN A 47 16.50 15.27 14.40
CA GLN A 47 17.26 14.02 14.34
C GLN A 47 16.57 12.93 15.18
N ILE A 48 15.98 11.94 14.51
CA ILE A 48 15.18 10.87 15.11
C ILE A 48 15.94 9.53 15.27
N ALA A 49 17.13 9.41 14.68
CA ALA A 49 18.12 8.35 14.91
C ALA A 49 19.52 8.82 14.46
N PRO A 50 20.63 8.10 14.77
CA PRO A 50 22.00 8.60 14.54
C PRO A 50 22.29 9.08 13.12
N ASN A 51 21.65 8.47 12.11
CA ASN A 51 21.76 8.85 10.69
C ASN A 51 20.38 9.12 10.06
N HIS A 52 19.43 9.64 10.82
CA HIS A 52 18.06 9.88 10.36
C HIS A 52 17.56 11.24 10.82
N VAL A 53 17.36 12.13 9.86
CA VAL A 53 16.72 13.44 10.08
C VAL A 53 15.32 13.40 9.49
N SER A 54 14.33 13.70 10.32
CA SER A 54 12.97 14.03 9.89
C SER A 54 12.91 15.50 9.53
N ILE A 55 12.30 15.81 8.39
CA ILE A 55 12.24 17.15 7.84
C ILE A 55 10.76 17.51 7.60
N ASN A 56 10.31 18.59 8.23
CA ASN A 56 8.98 19.15 8.10
C ASN A 56 9.07 20.55 7.49
N ASN A 57 9.65 20.64 6.28
CA ASN A 57 9.84 21.89 5.55
C ASN A 57 9.49 21.69 4.06
N PRO A 58 8.57 22.48 3.48
CA PRO A 58 8.14 22.32 2.09
C PRO A 58 9.27 22.56 1.06
N ASP A 59 10.24 23.41 1.37
CA ASP A 59 11.37 23.72 0.48
C ASP A 59 12.33 22.52 0.31
N ALA A 60 12.24 21.53 1.20
CA ALA A 60 13.03 20.31 1.12
C ALA A 60 12.49 19.31 0.09
N ILE A 61 11.22 19.44 -0.35
CA ILE A 61 10.58 18.48 -1.25
C ILE A 61 11.36 18.36 -2.57
N GLN A 62 11.65 19.49 -3.21
CA GLN A 62 12.39 19.50 -4.48
C GLN A 62 13.86 19.09 -4.29
N GLN A 63 14.46 19.40 -3.15
CA GLN A 63 15.85 19.05 -2.86
C GLN A 63 16.03 17.54 -2.63
N ILE A 64 15.02 16.88 -2.05
CA ILE A 64 15.08 15.44 -1.72
C ILE A 64 14.51 14.61 -2.87
N TYR A 65 13.26 14.91 -3.27
CA TYR A 65 12.49 14.11 -4.23
C TYR A 65 12.54 14.63 -5.66
N GLY A 66 13.18 15.79 -5.90
CA GLY A 66 13.34 16.34 -7.23
C GLY A 66 14.17 15.45 -8.16
N HIS A 67 14.11 15.78 -9.44
CA HIS A 67 14.83 15.03 -10.47
C HIS A 67 16.35 15.25 -10.36
N LYS A 68 17.13 14.15 -10.40
CA LYS A 68 18.61 14.15 -10.33
C LYS A 68 19.20 14.74 -9.03
N THR A 69 18.49 14.70 -7.91
CA THR A 69 19.02 15.13 -6.61
C THR A 69 20.12 14.21 -6.07
N GLY A 70 20.19 12.96 -6.56
CA GLY A 70 21.17 11.97 -6.11
C GLY A 70 20.77 11.22 -4.84
N PHE A 71 19.65 11.59 -4.19
CA PHE A 71 19.10 10.83 -3.08
C PHE A 71 18.54 9.49 -3.55
N ILE A 72 18.84 8.44 -2.79
CA ILE A 72 18.30 7.09 -2.99
C ILE A 72 17.52 6.65 -1.75
N LYS A 73 16.67 5.64 -1.93
CA LYS A 73 15.97 4.99 -0.81
C LYS A 73 16.98 4.50 0.24
N GLY A 74 16.74 4.85 1.49
CA GLY A 74 17.61 4.50 2.60
C GLY A 74 17.55 3.01 2.99
N PRO A 75 18.43 2.54 3.88
CA PRO A 75 18.46 1.15 4.34
C PRO A 75 17.19 0.67 5.03
N PHE A 76 16.29 1.57 5.42
CA PHE A 76 14.95 1.24 5.95
C PHE A 76 14.22 0.22 5.06
N TYR A 77 14.33 0.37 3.73
CA TYR A 77 13.60 -0.45 2.76
C TYR A 77 14.06 -1.92 2.72
N ASP A 78 15.28 -2.26 3.17
CA ASP A 78 15.72 -3.67 3.14
C ASP A 78 14.94 -4.56 4.12
N ALA A 79 14.25 -3.97 5.11
CA ALA A 79 13.33 -4.71 5.99
C ALA A 79 12.06 -5.19 5.27
N PHE A 80 11.75 -4.61 4.12
CA PHE A 80 10.58 -4.95 3.31
C PHE A 80 10.89 -5.96 2.21
N HIS A 81 12.12 -6.50 2.16
CA HIS A 81 12.47 -7.52 1.18
C HIS A 81 11.54 -8.74 1.32
N GLN A 82 11.05 -9.21 0.18
CA GLN A 82 10.28 -10.43 0.08
C GLN A 82 11.21 -11.56 -0.39
N VAL A 83 10.72 -12.43 -1.30
CA VAL A 83 11.56 -13.43 -1.99
C VAL A 83 12.72 -12.75 -2.72
N THR A 84 12.45 -11.62 -3.37
CA THR A 84 13.43 -10.75 -4.03
C THR A 84 12.99 -9.29 -3.89
N PRO A 85 13.88 -8.28 -4.02
CA PRO A 85 13.48 -6.88 -4.04
C PRO A 85 12.49 -6.59 -5.17
N VAL A 86 11.54 -5.71 -4.88
CA VAL A 86 10.47 -5.24 -5.78
C VAL A 86 10.66 -3.77 -6.09
N VAL A 87 9.92 -3.18 -7.05
CA VAL A 87 10.04 -1.75 -7.38
C VAL A 87 9.92 -0.85 -6.13
N PHE A 88 9.03 -1.20 -5.20
CA PHE A 88 8.83 -0.44 -3.96
C PHE A 88 10.13 -0.30 -3.14
N ASN A 89 10.82 -1.41 -2.85
CA ASN A 89 11.96 -1.45 -1.92
C ASN A 89 13.33 -1.49 -2.61
N THR A 90 13.40 -1.63 -3.94
CA THR A 90 14.67 -1.63 -4.68
C THR A 90 15.36 -0.26 -4.56
N ARG A 91 16.56 -0.28 -3.99
CA ARG A 91 17.39 0.92 -3.75
C ARG A 91 18.41 1.20 -4.85
N ASN A 92 18.91 0.15 -5.50
CA ASN A 92 19.82 0.29 -6.63
C ASN A 92 19.04 0.94 -7.80
N VAL A 93 19.59 2.04 -8.33
CA VAL A 93 18.92 2.88 -9.33
C VAL A 93 18.77 2.15 -10.67
N SER A 94 19.77 1.38 -11.11
CA SER A 94 19.69 0.63 -12.38
C SER A 94 18.66 -0.49 -12.26
N GLU A 95 18.69 -1.27 -11.18
CA GLU A 95 17.69 -2.32 -10.93
C GLU A 95 16.28 -1.75 -10.82
N HIS A 96 16.09 -0.66 -10.07
CA HIS A 96 14.79 0.00 -9.97
C HIS A 96 14.29 0.48 -11.35
N THR A 97 15.19 0.99 -12.18
CA THR A 97 14.88 1.41 -13.55
C THR A 97 14.52 0.22 -14.44
N ARG A 98 15.28 -0.88 -14.37
CA ARG A 98 14.99 -2.15 -15.06
C ARG A 98 13.60 -2.66 -14.68
N LYS A 99 13.29 -2.70 -13.38
CA LYS A 99 12.01 -3.19 -12.88
C LYS A 99 10.83 -2.34 -13.33
N ARG A 100 10.93 -1.01 -13.20
CA ARG A 100 9.89 -0.09 -13.69
C ARG A 100 9.59 -0.26 -15.18
N LYS A 101 10.58 -0.56 -16.01
CA LYS A 101 10.37 -0.73 -17.46
C LYS A 101 9.44 -1.91 -17.78
N TYR A 102 9.51 -3.02 -17.04
CA TYR A 102 8.63 -4.16 -17.30
C TYR A 102 7.29 -4.06 -16.55
N ILE A 103 7.21 -3.30 -15.45
CA ILE A 103 5.98 -3.12 -14.67
C ILE A 103 5.06 -2.03 -15.21
N ASN A 104 5.61 -0.86 -15.55
CA ASN A 104 4.82 0.31 -15.93
C ASN A 104 3.79 0.05 -17.05
N PRO A 105 4.03 -0.81 -18.07
CA PRO A 105 3.03 -1.09 -19.10
C PRO A 105 1.69 -1.61 -18.56
N ALA A 106 1.69 -2.36 -17.45
CA ALA A 106 0.48 -2.85 -16.80
C ALA A 106 -0.37 -1.74 -16.17
N PHE A 107 0.20 -0.55 -16.00
CA PHE A 107 -0.46 0.65 -15.46
C PHE A 107 -0.66 1.73 -16.53
N SER A 108 -0.58 1.37 -17.82
CA SER A 108 -0.94 2.29 -18.89
C SER A 108 -2.46 2.51 -18.93
N ALA A 109 -2.91 3.68 -19.41
CA ALA A 109 -4.35 3.98 -19.53
C ALA A 109 -5.13 2.89 -20.27
N ARG A 110 -4.53 2.31 -21.33
CA ARG A 110 -5.13 1.18 -22.05
C ARG A 110 -5.27 -0.06 -21.17
N ALA A 111 -4.22 -0.42 -20.43
CA ALA A 111 -4.25 -1.59 -19.56
C ALA A 111 -5.26 -1.42 -18.41
N LEU A 112 -5.39 -0.21 -17.88
CA LEU A 112 -6.38 0.12 -16.85
C LEU A 112 -7.81 0.07 -17.41
N SER A 113 -8.05 0.61 -18.60
CA SER A 113 -9.35 0.50 -19.29
C SER A 113 -9.70 -0.96 -19.62
N ASP A 114 -8.72 -1.78 -20.02
CA ASP A 114 -8.93 -3.23 -20.22
C ASP A 114 -9.27 -3.96 -18.89
N PHE A 115 -8.88 -3.39 -17.74
CA PHE A 115 -9.14 -3.94 -16.40
C PHE A 115 -10.46 -3.47 -15.78
N GLU A 116 -10.94 -2.28 -16.15
CA GLU A 116 -12.13 -1.61 -15.60
C GLU A 116 -13.35 -2.54 -15.43
N PRO A 117 -13.75 -3.39 -16.41
CA PRO A 117 -14.91 -4.27 -16.23
C PRO A 117 -14.78 -5.27 -15.08
N TYR A 118 -13.55 -5.61 -14.69
CA TYR A 118 -13.30 -6.51 -13.57
C TYR A 118 -13.35 -5.80 -12.23
N MET A 119 -12.96 -4.53 -12.20
CA MET A 119 -13.13 -3.66 -11.03
C MET A 119 -14.62 -3.38 -10.79
N ASP A 120 -15.38 -3.09 -11.85
CA ASP A 120 -16.82 -2.84 -11.78
C ASP A 120 -17.56 -4.02 -11.13
N ALA A 121 -17.20 -5.26 -11.48
CA ALA A 121 -17.80 -6.45 -10.90
C ALA A 121 -17.66 -6.50 -9.36
N GLU A 122 -16.51 -6.09 -8.82
CA GLU A 122 -16.30 -6.04 -7.36
C GLU A 122 -17.06 -4.87 -6.73
N ILE A 123 -17.09 -3.70 -7.39
CA ILE A 123 -17.86 -2.53 -6.94
C ILE A 123 -19.36 -2.86 -6.89
N PHE A 124 -19.90 -3.57 -7.89
CA PHE A 124 -21.29 -4.04 -7.90
C PHE A 124 -21.56 -5.01 -6.76
N GLY A 125 -20.67 -5.99 -6.56
CA GLY A 125 -20.76 -6.91 -5.43
C GLY A 125 -20.83 -6.15 -4.10
N TRP A 126 -20.01 -5.11 -3.96
CA TRP A 126 -19.93 -4.29 -2.76
C TRP A 126 -21.20 -3.47 -2.53
N LYS A 127 -21.65 -2.73 -3.55
CA LYS A 127 -22.92 -1.97 -3.52
C LYS A 127 -24.09 -2.87 -3.13
N ARG A 128 -24.22 -4.05 -3.75
CA ARG A 128 -25.30 -5.00 -3.44
C ARG A 128 -25.29 -5.45 -1.97
N GLN A 129 -24.12 -5.73 -1.41
CA GLN A 129 -24.00 -6.10 0.01
C GLN A 129 -24.36 -4.93 0.93
N LEU A 130 -23.87 -3.73 0.64
CA LEU A 130 -24.20 -2.54 1.41
C LEU A 130 -25.70 -2.24 1.38
N LEU A 131 -26.34 -2.29 0.22
CA LEU A 131 -27.78 -2.11 0.07
C LEU A 131 -28.56 -3.16 0.89
N LYS A 132 -28.14 -4.43 0.82
CA LYS A 132 -28.74 -5.51 1.62
C LYS A 132 -28.65 -5.25 3.12
N ILE A 133 -27.51 -4.74 3.61
CA ILE A 133 -27.34 -4.38 5.03
C ILE A 133 -28.19 -3.16 5.39
N SER A 134 -28.22 -2.15 4.50
CA SER A 134 -28.95 -0.90 4.71
C SER A 134 -30.47 -1.09 4.79
N ASN A 135 -31.01 -2.08 4.07
CA ASN A 135 -32.44 -2.43 4.06
C ASN A 135 -32.83 -3.36 5.23
N GLY A 136 -31.90 -3.71 6.12
CA GLY A 136 -32.16 -4.49 7.32
C GLY A 136 -32.92 -3.71 8.40
N SER A 137 -33.35 -4.41 9.46
CA SER A 137 -34.13 -3.81 10.55
C SER A 137 -33.36 -2.85 11.46
N ASN A 138 -32.03 -2.92 11.49
CA ASN A 138 -31.14 -2.04 12.25
C ASN A 138 -29.82 -1.88 11.46
N PRO A 139 -29.82 -1.10 10.38
CA PRO A 139 -28.69 -1.06 9.46
C PRO A 139 -27.46 -0.44 10.13
N ARG A 140 -26.37 -1.20 10.16
CA ARG A 140 -25.05 -0.74 10.61
C ARG A 140 -24.01 -1.30 9.65
N VAL A 141 -23.20 -0.41 9.08
CA VAL A 141 -22.12 -0.77 8.19
C VAL A 141 -20.82 -0.32 8.83
N ASP A 142 -19.89 -1.24 9.03
CA ASP A 142 -18.52 -0.90 9.37
C ASP A 142 -17.74 -0.66 8.06
N PHE A 143 -17.62 0.61 7.67
CA PHE A 143 -16.90 0.97 6.45
C PHE A 143 -15.41 0.68 6.52
N SER A 144 -14.80 0.59 7.70
CA SER A 144 -13.39 0.19 7.80
C SER A 144 -13.19 -1.25 7.31
N VAL A 145 -14.14 -2.13 7.60
CA VAL A 145 -14.12 -3.54 7.18
C VAL A 145 -14.55 -3.68 5.72
N TRP A 146 -15.67 -3.07 5.35
CA TRP A 146 -16.23 -3.23 4.01
C TRP A 146 -15.37 -2.58 2.92
N THR A 147 -14.68 -1.47 3.20
CA THR A 147 -13.74 -0.89 2.22
C THR A 147 -12.47 -1.72 2.10
N ASN A 148 -12.03 -2.40 3.17
CA ASN A 148 -10.97 -3.40 3.07
C ASN A 148 -11.37 -4.54 2.15
N TYR A 149 -12.58 -5.11 2.33
CA TYR A 149 -13.06 -6.19 1.46
C TYR A 149 -13.03 -5.80 -0.02
N LEU A 150 -13.53 -4.61 -0.35
CA LEU A 150 -13.50 -4.12 -1.73
C LEU A 150 -12.06 -3.93 -2.24
N ALA A 151 -11.20 -3.26 -1.48
CA ALA A 151 -9.84 -2.97 -1.91
C ALA A 151 -9.02 -4.26 -2.12
N PHE A 152 -9.19 -5.26 -1.25
CA PHE A 152 -8.56 -6.58 -1.39
C PHE A 152 -9.08 -7.34 -2.61
N ASP A 153 -10.39 -7.38 -2.84
CA ASP A 153 -10.96 -8.10 -3.98
C ASP A 153 -10.59 -7.43 -5.31
N VAL A 154 -10.61 -6.09 -5.39
CA VAL A 154 -10.19 -5.35 -6.59
C VAL A 154 -8.70 -5.60 -6.89
N ILE A 155 -7.82 -5.45 -5.89
CA ILE A 155 -6.38 -5.63 -6.14
C ILE A 155 -6.03 -7.10 -6.42
N ALA A 156 -6.74 -8.06 -5.84
CA ALA A 156 -6.59 -9.48 -6.18
C ALA A 156 -7.06 -9.77 -7.60
N SER A 157 -8.22 -9.25 -8.00
CA SER A 157 -8.74 -9.33 -9.37
C SER A 157 -7.77 -8.71 -10.39
N PHE A 158 -7.07 -7.63 -10.02
CA PHE A 158 -6.03 -7.01 -10.85
C PHE A 158 -4.73 -7.81 -10.85
N ALA A 159 -4.25 -8.24 -9.69
CA ALA A 159 -2.96 -8.90 -9.55
C ALA A 159 -2.99 -10.34 -10.08
N PHE A 160 -3.98 -11.12 -9.67
CA PHE A 160 -4.07 -12.57 -9.90
C PHE A 160 -5.19 -12.98 -10.85
N GLY A 161 -5.99 -12.03 -11.36
CA GLY A 161 -7.09 -12.31 -12.27
C GLY A 161 -8.35 -12.84 -11.57
N GLU A 162 -8.36 -12.94 -10.24
CA GLU A 162 -9.53 -13.34 -9.45
C GLU A 162 -9.55 -12.67 -8.07
N PRO A 163 -10.74 -12.38 -7.52
CA PRO A 163 -10.86 -11.81 -6.17
C PRO A 163 -10.61 -12.87 -5.10
N PHE A 164 -10.32 -12.45 -3.87
CA PHE A 164 -10.29 -13.34 -2.70
C PHE A 164 -11.71 -13.76 -2.27
N GLY A 165 -12.72 -12.96 -2.64
CA GLY A 165 -14.13 -13.18 -2.40
C GLY A 165 -14.62 -12.59 -1.08
N PHE A 166 -13.90 -11.61 -0.53
CA PHE A 166 -14.24 -10.96 0.74
C PHE A 166 -15.57 -10.23 0.68
N VAL A 167 -15.81 -9.47 -0.39
CA VAL A 167 -17.07 -8.76 -0.61
C VAL A 167 -18.23 -9.75 -0.69
N LYS A 168 -18.06 -10.84 -1.45
CA LYS A 168 -19.11 -11.84 -1.64
C LYS A 168 -19.50 -12.53 -0.33
N LYS A 169 -18.51 -12.90 0.48
CA LYS A 169 -18.73 -13.63 1.74
C LYS A 169 -19.06 -12.70 2.91
N GLY A 170 -18.63 -11.43 2.84
CA GLY A 170 -18.67 -10.50 3.96
C GLY A 170 -17.68 -10.88 5.07
N GLU A 171 -16.59 -11.58 4.72
CA GLU A 171 -15.57 -12.02 5.66
C GLU A 171 -14.19 -12.11 4.99
N ASP A 172 -13.13 -11.89 5.77
CA ASP A 172 -11.74 -12.12 5.38
C ASP A 172 -11.31 -13.53 5.82
N GLU A 173 -11.58 -14.54 4.99
CA GLU A 173 -11.27 -15.95 5.28
C GLU A 173 -9.76 -16.21 5.43
N TYR A 174 -8.92 -15.35 4.83
CA TYR A 174 -7.47 -15.52 4.85
C TYR A 174 -6.80 -14.81 6.04
N GLY A 175 -7.55 -13.98 6.77
CA GLY A 175 -6.99 -13.05 7.77
C GLY A 175 -5.99 -12.06 7.18
N LEU A 176 -6.13 -11.73 5.88
CA LEU A 176 -5.21 -10.85 5.16
C LEU A 176 -5.12 -9.44 5.74
N ILE A 177 -6.23 -8.89 6.25
CA ILE A 177 -6.25 -7.56 6.88
C ILE A 177 -5.28 -7.54 8.08
N GLU A 178 -5.47 -8.46 9.04
CA GLU A 178 -4.61 -8.56 10.24
C GLU A 178 -3.17 -8.94 9.89
N ILE A 179 -2.97 -9.81 8.89
CA ILE A 179 -1.65 -10.20 8.40
C ILE A 179 -0.89 -8.97 7.88
N ILE A 180 -1.53 -8.11 7.10
CA ILE A 180 -0.88 -6.93 6.54
C ILE A 180 -0.53 -5.92 7.64
N ASP A 181 -1.44 -5.66 8.57
CA ASP A 181 -1.20 -4.75 9.70
C ASP A 181 -0.01 -5.24 10.54
N THR A 182 -0.07 -6.49 11.00
CA THR A 182 0.97 -7.11 11.84
C THR A 182 2.33 -7.10 11.14
N ARG A 183 2.34 -7.41 9.83
CA ARG A 183 3.55 -7.36 9.01
C ARG A 183 4.07 -5.93 8.87
N GLY A 184 3.19 -4.96 8.61
CA GLY A 184 3.54 -3.55 8.42
C GLY A 184 4.18 -2.93 9.65
N GLU A 185 3.58 -3.15 10.82
CA GLU A 185 4.12 -2.71 12.11
C GLU A 185 5.51 -3.32 12.39
N PHE A 186 5.63 -4.63 12.18
CA PHE A 186 6.89 -5.35 12.31
C PHE A 186 7.97 -4.80 11.38
N MET A 187 7.68 -4.63 10.09
CA MET A 187 8.65 -4.13 9.10
C MET A 187 9.02 -2.67 9.36
N ASN A 188 8.10 -1.84 9.84
CA ASN A 188 8.40 -0.45 10.21
C ASN A 188 9.34 -0.37 11.42
N ALA A 189 9.13 -1.22 12.44
CA ALA A 189 10.03 -1.32 13.58
C ALA A 189 11.39 -1.89 13.18
N LEU A 190 11.41 -2.98 12.42
CA LEU A 190 12.62 -3.65 11.95
C LEU A 190 13.45 -2.76 11.01
N GLY A 191 12.78 -2.02 10.13
CA GLY A 191 13.37 -1.06 9.21
C GLY A 191 14.04 0.11 9.93
N SER A 192 13.54 0.46 11.12
CA SER A 192 14.07 1.54 11.96
C SER A 192 15.27 1.12 12.82
N LEU A 193 15.58 -0.19 12.89
CA LEU A 193 16.80 -0.68 13.52
C LEU A 193 18.03 -0.50 12.61
N SER A 194 19.22 -0.42 13.22
CA SER A 194 20.48 -0.48 12.48
C SER A 194 20.61 -1.81 11.72
N PRO A 195 21.39 -1.88 10.61
CA PRO A 195 21.54 -3.11 9.83
C PRO A 195 21.96 -4.32 10.68
N PHE A 196 22.88 -4.12 11.63
CA PHE A 196 23.33 -5.18 12.54
C PHE A 196 22.18 -5.70 13.43
N LEU A 197 21.43 -4.80 14.08
CA LEU A 197 20.32 -5.19 14.95
C LEU A 197 19.17 -5.82 14.18
N ARG A 198 18.92 -5.36 12.95
CA ARG A 198 17.92 -5.94 12.05
C ARG A 198 18.16 -7.43 11.81
N SER A 199 19.40 -7.82 11.51
CA SER A 199 19.77 -9.22 11.23
C SER A 199 19.57 -10.15 12.43
N VAL A 200 19.58 -9.61 13.66
CA VAL A 200 19.39 -10.40 14.89
C VAL A 200 17.93 -10.38 15.34
N MET A 201 17.31 -9.21 15.38
CA MET A 201 15.97 -9.02 15.98
C MET A 201 14.85 -9.60 15.11
N GLY A 202 15.02 -9.64 13.79
CA GLY A 202 13.99 -10.16 12.86
C GLY A 202 13.65 -11.64 13.07
N TYR A 203 14.53 -12.40 13.75
CA TYR A 203 14.37 -13.83 14.03
C TYR A 203 14.17 -14.14 15.51
N ASN A 204 14.04 -13.13 16.37
CA ASN A 204 13.95 -13.34 17.81
C ASN A 204 12.61 -14.01 18.18
N PRO A 205 12.61 -15.28 18.60
CA PRO A 205 11.37 -16.00 18.88
C PRO A 205 10.85 -15.74 20.30
N LEU A 206 11.63 -15.07 21.16
CA LEU A 206 11.32 -14.87 22.58
C LEU A 206 10.35 -13.72 22.82
N ASP A 207 10.10 -12.89 21.81
CA ASP A 207 9.24 -11.74 21.89
C ASP A 207 8.14 -11.86 20.83
N SER A 208 6.89 -11.81 21.28
CA SER A 208 5.71 -12.06 20.45
C SER A 208 5.56 -11.09 19.29
N PHE A 209 6.01 -9.84 19.43
CA PHE A 209 5.92 -8.85 18.35
C PHE A 209 6.77 -9.27 17.15
N TRP A 210 8.03 -9.65 17.39
CA TRP A 210 8.94 -10.07 16.31
C TRP A 210 8.52 -11.41 15.72
N LYS A 211 8.12 -12.37 16.56
CA LYS A 211 7.62 -13.68 16.13
C LYS A 211 6.37 -13.56 15.25
N ASN A 212 5.36 -12.82 15.71
CA ASN A 212 4.09 -12.67 14.98
C ASN A 212 4.31 -11.92 13.66
N GLY A 213 5.12 -10.85 13.66
CA GLY A 213 5.47 -10.13 12.44
C GLY A 213 6.21 -10.98 11.39
N PHE A 214 7.13 -11.84 11.83
CA PHE A 214 7.78 -12.81 10.96
C PHE A 214 6.79 -13.84 10.39
N GLN A 215 5.89 -14.36 11.24
CA GLN A 215 4.85 -15.30 10.82
C GLN A 215 3.85 -14.68 9.84
N ALA A 216 3.42 -13.43 10.08
CA ALA A 216 2.57 -12.68 9.17
C ALA A 216 3.25 -12.44 7.81
N SER A 217 4.55 -12.11 7.81
CA SER A 217 5.35 -11.99 6.59
C SER A 217 5.38 -13.30 5.78
N ALA A 218 5.54 -14.44 6.46
CA ALA A 218 5.51 -15.75 5.83
C ALA A 218 4.10 -16.15 5.35
N GLY A 219 3.05 -15.82 6.11
CA GLY A 219 1.65 -16.07 5.76
C GLY A 219 1.24 -15.34 4.48
N LEU A 220 1.53 -14.05 4.39
CA LEU A 220 1.30 -13.26 3.18
C LEU A 220 2.05 -13.84 1.96
N ALA A 221 3.32 -14.21 2.14
CA ALA A 221 4.11 -14.79 1.06
C ALA A 221 3.55 -16.14 0.59
N LYS A 222 2.99 -16.94 1.50
CA LYS A 222 2.32 -18.20 1.18
C LYS A 222 1.06 -17.94 0.35
N ILE A 223 0.17 -17.08 0.83
CA ILE A 223 -1.10 -16.76 0.14
C ILE A 223 -0.84 -16.22 -1.26
N GLY A 224 0.07 -15.27 -1.42
CA GLY A 224 0.37 -14.70 -2.74
C GLY A 224 1.05 -15.68 -3.70
N LYS A 225 1.85 -16.64 -3.19
CA LYS A 225 2.39 -17.74 -4.01
C LYS A 225 1.29 -18.69 -4.46
N GLU A 226 0.36 -19.05 -3.58
CA GLU A 226 -0.78 -19.91 -3.92
C GLU A 226 -1.68 -19.25 -4.99
N ALA A 227 -1.97 -17.95 -4.85
CA ALA A 227 -2.71 -17.18 -5.84
C ALA A 227 -1.97 -17.09 -7.20
N PHE A 228 -0.65 -16.86 -7.17
CA PHE A 228 0.20 -16.87 -8.36
C PHE A 228 0.16 -18.22 -9.09
N GLU A 229 0.38 -19.32 -8.38
CA GLU A 229 0.39 -20.66 -9.00
C GLU A 229 -0.98 -21.01 -9.59
N LYS A 230 -2.07 -20.67 -8.88
CA LYS A 230 -3.42 -20.85 -9.38
C LYS A 230 -3.67 -20.08 -10.69
N ARG A 231 -3.20 -18.84 -10.78
CA ARG A 231 -3.32 -18.03 -12.00
C ARG A 231 -2.44 -18.56 -13.13
N LYS A 232 -1.23 -19.02 -12.84
CA LYS A 232 -0.27 -19.57 -13.81
C LYS A 232 -0.79 -20.83 -14.51
N VAL A 233 -1.54 -21.68 -13.80
CA VAL A 233 -2.14 -22.89 -14.39
C VAL A 233 -3.52 -22.66 -15.02
N SER A 234 -4.08 -21.46 -14.89
CA SER A 234 -5.41 -21.18 -15.43
C SER A 234 -5.39 -21.09 -16.97
N ALA A 235 -6.43 -21.60 -17.62
CA ALA A 235 -6.52 -21.63 -19.08
C ALA A 235 -6.98 -20.31 -19.72
N ASP A 236 -7.23 -19.27 -18.91
CA ASP A 236 -7.73 -17.99 -19.40
C ASP A 236 -6.59 -17.06 -19.83
N ASN A 237 -6.25 -17.17 -21.11
CA ASN A 237 -5.28 -16.30 -21.79
C ASN A 237 -5.90 -14.97 -22.26
N ASN A 238 -7.21 -14.81 -22.17
CA ASN A 238 -7.90 -13.59 -22.60
C ASN A 238 -7.99 -12.54 -21.49
N ARG A 239 -7.96 -12.98 -20.22
CA ARG A 239 -7.93 -12.10 -19.05
C ARG A 239 -6.80 -11.07 -19.12
N LYS A 240 -7.15 -9.80 -18.93
CA LYS A 240 -6.23 -8.66 -18.85
C LYS A 240 -6.04 -8.26 -17.38
N ASP A 241 -5.07 -8.93 -16.76
CA ASP A 241 -4.65 -8.72 -15.37
C ASP A 241 -3.13 -8.47 -15.32
N LEU A 242 -2.59 -7.98 -14.20
CA LEU A 242 -1.17 -7.72 -14.02
C LEU A 242 -0.30 -8.93 -14.36
N LEU A 243 -0.66 -10.12 -13.89
CA LEU A 243 0.11 -11.34 -14.16
C LEU A 243 0.12 -11.68 -15.65
N SER A 244 -0.96 -11.45 -16.39
CA SER A 244 -1.01 -11.59 -17.84
C SER A 244 0.02 -10.66 -18.52
N PHE A 245 0.23 -9.45 -18.01
CA PHE A 245 1.29 -8.56 -18.49
C PHE A 245 2.68 -9.09 -18.12
N LEU A 246 2.88 -9.49 -16.86
CA LEU A 246 4.19 -9.94 -16.36
C LEU A 246 4.65 -11.26 -16.97
N PHE A 247 3.74 -12.21 -17.23
CA PHE A 247 4.04 -13.47 -17.94
C PHE A 247 4.50 -13.24 -19.38
N ASN A 248 3.96 -12.20 -20.03
CA ASN A 248 4.34 -11.82 -21.39
C ASN A 248 5.47 -10.79 -21.45
N ALA A 249 5.86 -10.23 -20.30
CA ALA A 249 6.92 -9.24 -20.21
C ALA A 249 8.28 -9.88 -20.49
N LYS A 250 9.15 -9.10 -21.13
CA LYS A 250 10.55 -9.45 -21.33
C LYS A 250 11.41 -8.48 -20.58
N ASP A 251 12.46 -9.02 -19.97
CA ASP A 251 13.50 -8.26 -19.34
C ASP A 251 14.07 -7.24 -20.35
N PRO A 252 14.10 -5.94 -20.01
CA PRO A 252 14.52 -4.90 -20.94
C PRO A 252 16.00 -5.03 -21.34
N GLU A 253 16.83 -5.65 -20.51
CA GLU A 253 18.27 -5.83 -20.70
C GLU A 253 18.57 -7.18 -21.37
N THR A 254 18.06 -8.28 -20.82
CA THR A 254 18.39 -9.63 -21.30
C THR A 254 17.47 -10.14 -22.41
N LYS A 255 16.32 -9.49 -22.62
CA LYS A 255 15.24 -9.90 -23.54
C LYS A 255 14.63 -11.28 -23.27
N ARG A 256 14.94 -11.88 -22.11
CA ARG A 256 14.38 -13.14 -21.64
C ARG A 256 13.10 -12.90 -20.84
N PRO A 257 12.27 -13.93 -20.60
CA PRO A 257 11.15 -13.81 -19.64
C PRO A 257 11.63 -13.31 -18.29
N ILE A 258 10.77 -12.58 -17.58
CA ILE A 258 11.05 -12.14 -16.21
C ILE A 258 11.15 -13.38 -15.31
N PRO A 259 12.15 -13.46 -14.40
CA PRO A 259 12.23 -14.54 -13.43
C PRO A 259 10.96 -14.66 -12.59
N GLU A 260 10.52 -15.89 -12.35
CA GLU A 260 9.25 -16.18 -11.68
C GLU A 260 9.20 -15.64 -10.24
N ASP A 261 10.32 -15.70 -9.52
CA ASP A 261 10.48 -15.13 -8.19
C ASP A 261 10.32 -13.60 -8.17
N GLU A 262 10.78 -12.90 -9.22
CA GLU A 262 10.49 -11.47 -9.40
C GLU A 262 9.00 -11.23 -9.62
N ILE A 263 8.33 -12.02 -10.46
CA ILE A 263 6.89 -11.87 -10.72
C ILE A 263 6.07 -12.10 -9.45
N ILE A 264 6.37 -13.16 -8.70
CA ILE A 264 5.72 -13.49 -7.42
C ILE A 264 5.89 -12.34 -6.42
N ALA A 265 7.13 -11.83 -6.26
CA ALA A 265 7.40 -10.77 -5.31
C ALA A 265 6.67 -9.47 -5.66
N GLU A 266 6.68 -9.06 -6.94
CA GLU A 266 5.95 -7.87 -7.38
C GLU A 266 4.44 -8.04 -7.14
N SER A 267 3.86 -9.21 -7.48
CA SER A 267 2.43 -9.48 -7.29
C SER A 267 2.01 -9.40 -5.82
N ILE A 268 2.78 -9.98 -4.90
CA ILE A 268 2.56 -9.83 -3.45
C ILE A 268 2.70 -8.37 -3.01
N SER A 269 3.65 -7.62 -3.59
CA SER A 269 3.82 -6.20 -3.28
C SER A 269 2.59 -5.38 -3.67
N PHE A 270 1.89 -5.75 -4.75
CA PHE A 270 0.67 -5.05 -5.16
C PHE A 270 -0.50 -5.33 -4.23
N ILE A 271 -0.66 -6.55 -3.70
CA ILE A 271 -1.67 -6.81 -2.65
C ILE A 271 -1.49 -5.79 -1.52
N VAL A 272 -0.28 -5.68 -0.98
CA VAL A 272 -0.01 -4.79 0.16
C VAL A 272 -0.19 -3.32 -0.17
N GLY A 273 0.37 -2.89 -1.30
CA GLY A 273 0.30 -1.48 -1.69
C GLY A 273 -1.12 -1.05 -2.05
N GLY A 274 -1.87 -1.89 -2.75
CA GLY A 274 -3.16 -1.55 -3.32
C GLY A 274 -4.36 -1.75 -2.40
N SER A 275 -4.30 -2.68 -1.43
CA SER A 275 -5.43 -2.89 -0.51
C SER A 275 -5.47 -1.81 0.58
N ASP A 276 -4.47 -1.78 1.45
CA ASP A 276 -4.49 -1.02 2.71
C ASP A 276 -4.54 0.52 2.51
N THR A 277 -3.79 1.03 1.54
CA THR A 277 -3.81 2.49 1.26
C THR A 277 -5.13 2.95 0.65
N THR A 278 -5.73 2.13 -0.22
CA THR A 278 -7.02 2.43 -0.86
C THR A 278 -8.17 2.31 0.14
N SER A 279 -8.24 1.23 0.91
CA SER A 279 -9.28 1.03 1.92
C SER A 279 -9.23 2.09 3.02
N SER A 280 -8.03 2.47 3.46
CA SER A 280 -7.85 3.56 4.42
C SER A 280 -8.33 4.90 3.86
N THR A 281 -8.00 5.20 2.60
CA THR A 281 -8.46 6.43 1.93
C THR A 281 -9.99 6.47 1.83
N MET A 282 -10.61 5.38 1.39
CA MET A 282 -12.07 5.25 1.31
C MET A 282 -12.73 5.37 2.67
N THR A 283 -12.18 4.72 3.70
CA THR A 283 -12.70 4.79 5.07
C THR A 283 -12.69 6.23 5.59
N ASN A 284 -11.56 6.92 5.45
CA ASN A 284 -11.45 8.31 5.90
C ASN A 284 -12.38 9.23 5.10
N PHE A 285 -12.50 9.03 3.78
CA PHE A 285 -13.45 9.78 2.95
C PHE A 285 -14.87 9.62 3.47
N ILE A 286 -15.34 8.39 3.65
CA ILE A 286 -16.71 8.11 4.13
C ILE A 286 -16.91 8.67 5.54
N ASP A 287 -15.92 8.53 6.42
CA ASP A 287 -15.96 9.05 7.78
C ASP A 287 -16.05 10.59 7.81
N PHE A 288 -15.27 11.30 7.00
CA PHE A 288 -15.37 12.76 6.89
C PHE A 288 -16.70 13.21 6.29
N VAL A 289 -17.12 12.61 5.19
CA VAL A 289 -18.37 12.96 4.51
C VAL A 289 -19.58 12.66 5.40
N SER A 290 -19.64 11.51 6.07
CA SER A 290 -20.77 11.13 6.92
C SER A 290 -21.04 12.06 8.10
N ARG A 291 -20.04 12.86 8.51
CA ARG A 291 -20.12 13.80 9.65
C ARG A 291 -20.48 15.23 9.25
N ASP A 292 -20.59 15.51 7.95
CA ASP A 292 -20.86 16.85 7.41
C ASP A 292 -21.96 16.79 6.34
N ALA A 293 -23.15 17.28 6.71
CA ALA A 293 -24.31 17.29 5.82
C ALA A 293 -24.17 18.27 4.65
N ASP A 294 -23.46 19.40 4.84
CA ASP A 294 -23.24 20.37 3.77
C ASP A 294 -22.26 19.81 2.74
N LEU A 295 -21.23 19.09 3.19
CA LEU A 295 -20.31 18.35 2.31
C LEU A 295 -21.05 17.24 1.54
N GLN A 296 -21.92 16.48 2.20
CA GLN A 296 -22.77 15.46 1.54
C GLN A 296 -23.62 16.08 0.42
N ASN A 297 -24.36 17.15 0.73
CA ASN A 297 -25.23 17.80 -0.24
C ASN A 297 -24.44 18.33 -1.44
N ARG A 298 -23.26 18.93 -1.21
CA ARG A 298 -22.41 19.42 -2.31
C ARG A 298 -21.91 18.29 -3.21
N ILE A 299 -21.42 17.20 -2.62
CA ILE A 299 -20.96 16.03 -3.38
C ILE A 299 -22.13 15.42 -4.18
N GLN A 300 -23.33 15.36 -3.58
CA GLN A 300 -24.53 14.88 -4.26
C GLN A 300 -24.91 15.80 -5.43
N ASP A 301 -24.92 17.12 -5.23
CA ASP A 301 -25.21 18.10 -6.29
C ASP A 301 -24.23 17.99 -7.47
N GLU A 302 -22.94 17.79 -7.18
CA GLU A 302 -21.89 17.57 -8.19
C GLU A 302 -22.10 16.26 -8.97
N ILE A 303 -22.48 15.17 -8.28
CA ILE A 303 -22.81 13.89 -8.91
C ILE A 303 -24.08 14.02 -9.76
N ASP A 304 -25.15 14.59 -9.23
CA ASP A 304 -26.46 14.71 -9.90
C ASP A 304 -26.40 15.61 -11.15
N MET A 305 -25.48 16.57 -11.16
CA MET A 305 -25.22 17.43 -12.33
C MET A 305 -24.67 16.62 -13.52
N ILE A 306 -23.81 15.64 -13.27
CA ILE A 306 -23.18 14.81 -14.32
C ILE A 306 -24.03 13.56 -14.61
N PHE A 307 -24.65 12.98 -13.59
CA PHE A 307 -25.39 11.72 -13.64
C PHE A 307 -26.85 11.93 -13.21
N PRO A 308 -27.68 12.62 -14.02
CA PRO A 308 -29.03 12.96 -13.64
C PRO A 308 -29.93 11.72 -13.55
N GLY A 309 -30.73 11.64 -12.49
CA GLY A 309 -31.70 10.57 -12.25
C GLY A 309 -31.17 9.50 -11.29
N GLU A 310 -31.90 8.39 -11.17
CA GLU A 310 -31.49 7.26 -10.33
C GLU A 310 -30.78 6.21 -11.20
N PRO A 311 -29.46 6.00 -11.05
CA PRO A 311 -28.76 4.98 -11.80
C PRO A 311 -29.24 3.58 -11.39
N SER A 312 -29.09 2.60 -12.29
CA SER A 312 -29.42 1.23 -11.94
C SER A 312 -28.52 0.69 -10.83
N ASP A 313 -28.98 -0.34 -10.12
CA ASP A 313 -28.16 -1.00 -9.09
C ASP A 313 -26.85 -1.55 -9.64
N ASP A 314 -26.83 -1.92 -10.92
CA ASP A 314 -25.70 -2.49 -11.65
C ASP A 314 -25.02 -1.47 -12.59
N TRP A 315 -24.96 -0.21 -12.19
CA TRP A 315 -24.25 0.85 -12.91
C TRP A 315 -23.12 1.49 -12.09
N VAL A 316 -21.97 1.65 -12.75
CA VAL A 316 -20.78 2.37 -12.30
C VAL A 316 -20.36 3.27 -13.47
N PRO A 317 -20.05 4.55 -13.22
CA PRO A 317 -19.57 5.45 -14.27
C PRO A 317 -18.20 5.02 -14.76
N SER A 318 -17.97 5.13 -16.07
CA SER A 318 -16.66 4.87 -16.67
C SER A 318 -15.63 5.91 -16.22
N GLU A 319 -14.34 5.57 -16.28
CA GLU A 319 -13.24 6.51 -16.02
C GLU A 319 -13.40 7.82 -16.81
N LYS A 320 -13.88 7.72 -18.05
CA LYS A 320 -14.11 8.88 -18.90
C LYS A 320 -15.17 9.82 -18.32
N GLU A 321 -16.29 9.28 -17.83
CA GLU A 321 -17.36 10.06 -17.23
C GLU A 321 -16.94 10.62 -15.85
N LEU A 322 -16.16 9.87 -15.08
CA LEU A 322 -15.60 10.34 -13.81
C LEU A 322 -14.67 11.54 -13.98
N ASN A 323 -13.97 11.65 -15.12
CA ASN A 323 -13.15 12.82 -15.45
C ASN A 323 -13.97 14.10 -15.74
N GLU A 324 -15.30 14.01 -15.78
CA GLU A 324 -16.19 15.17 -15.90
C GLU A 324 -16.63 15.73 -14.53
N LEU A 325 -16.33 15.02 -13.43
CA LEU A 325 -16.53 15.54 -12.07
C LEU A 325 -15.55 16.71 -11.78
N PRO A 326 -16.00 17.72 -11.02
CA PRO A 326 -15.25 18.98 -10.84
C PRO A 326 -13.96 18.90 -10.00
#